data_AF-A0A812LP02-F1
#
_entry.id   AF-A0A812LP02-F1
#
_cell.length_a   1.000
_cell.length_b   1.000
_cell.length_c   1.000
_cell.angle_alpha   90.00
_cell.angle_beta   90.00
_cell.angle_gamma   90.00
#
_symmetry.space_group_name_H-M   'P 1'
#
loop_
_entity.id
_entity.type
_entity.pdbx_description
1 polymer ?
#
loop_
_entity_poly.entity_id
_entity_poly.type
_entity_poly.pdbx_seq_one_letter_code
_entity_poly.pdbx_strand_id
1 'polypeptide(L)'
;AIIFGSLLLVAALVFWAVIAVEVLHPIISVLPYPDCRNCSAGFSGIFAATVTLFQQMVMGDAWGAISLPLIEAAPWTFPVLFVMMMTVSLGAILAVIVERAAQGRDKDQERKIKQKEEERSKNMIDLAVLCATMDEDNSGSLSLVE
;
A
#
# COMPACT_ATOMS: atom_id res chain seq x y z
N ALA A 1 1.64 -9.59 1.86
CA ALA A 1 1.97 -8.39 2.66
C ALA A 1 2.64 -7.30 1.83
N ILE A 2 3.90 -7.44 1.39
CA ILE A 2 4.63 -6.32 0.72
C ILE A 2 4.15 -6.08 -0.73
N ILE A 3 3.59 -7.11 -1.38
CA ILE A 3 3.25 -7.10 -2.81
C ILE A 3 2.27 -5.97 -3.19
N PHE A 4 1.19 -5.78 -2.42
CA PHE A 4 0.20 -4.72 -2.69
C PHE A 4 0.80 -3.32 -2.55
N GLY A 5 1.58 -3.08 -1.50
CA GLY A 5 2.29 -1.81 -1.32
C GLY A 5 3.28 -1.53 -2.45
N SER A 6 4.04 -2.55 -2.88
CA SER A 6 4.97 -2.40 -4.00
C SER A 6 4.25 -2.16 -5.34
N LEU A 7 3.10 -2.79 -5.57
CA LEU A 7 2.31 -2.57 -6.79
C LEU A 7 1.72 -1.16 -6.84
N LEU A 8 1.20 -0.65 -5.72
CA LEU A 8 0.71 0.72 -5.62
C LEU A 8 1.83 1.75 -5.82
N LEU A 9 3.02 1.48 -5.28
CA LEU A 9 4.19 2.33 -5.49
C LEU A 9 4.62 2.38 -6.96
N VAL A 10 4.70 1.21 -7.63
CA VAL A 10 5.03 1.17 -9.06
C VAL A 10 3.96 1.87 -9.89
N ALA A 11 2.68 1.69 -9.59
CA ALA A 11 1.59 2.38 -10.27
C ALA A 11 1.68 3.91 -10.11
N ALA A 12 1.98 4.38 -8.89
CA ALA A 12 2.17 5.81 -8.62
C ALA A 12 3.39 6.39 -9.37
N LEU A 13 4.50 5.65 -9.43
CA LEU A 13 5.68 6.05 -10.19
C LEU A 13 5.39 6.12 -11.69
N VAL A 14 4.65 5.16 -12.25
CA VAL A 14 4.27 5.16 -13.67
C VAL A 14 3.33 6.34 -13.98
N PHE A 15 2.38 6.63 -13.10
CA PHE A 15 1.49 7.79 -13.24
C PHE A 15 2.31 9.10 -13.31
N TRP A 16 3.24 9.30 -12.38
CA TRP A 16 4.11 10.47 -12.39
C TRP A 16 5.10 10.46 -13.55
N ALA A 17 5.54 9.29 -14.02
CA ALA A 17 6.42 9.18 -15.18
C ALA A 17 5.75 9.72 -16.45
N VAL A 18 4.45 9.46 -16.66
CA VAL A 18 3.70 10.01 -17.80
C VAL A 18 3.71 11.55 -17.73
N ILE A 19 3.42 12.12 -16.57
CA ILE A 19 3.43 13.58 -16.38
C ILE A 19 4.84 14.15 -16.59
N ALA A 20 5.86 13.48 -16.05
CA ALA A 20 7.24 13.94 -16.12
C ALA A 20 7.80 13.92 -17.56
N VAL A 21 7.40 12.94 -18.39
CA VAL A 21 7.76 12.92 -19.81
C VAL A 21 7.20 14.13 -20.54
N GLU A 22 5.94 14.49 -20.32
CA GLU A 22 5.35 15.64 -21.04
C GLU A 22 5.85 17.00 -20.51
N VAL A 23 6.05 17.11 -19.19
CA VAL A 23 6.34 18.39 -18.54
C VAL A 23 7.84 18.67 -18.41
N LEU A 24 8.65 17.67 -18.05
CA LEU A 24 10.06 17.85 -17.70
C LEU A 24 11.00 17.51 -18.85
N HIS A 25 10.68 16.48 -19.65
CA HIS A 25 11.52 16.07 -20.79
C HIS A 25 11.90 17.21 -21.75
N PRO A 26 10.98 18.10 -22.21
CA PRO A 26 11.34 19.13 -23.18
C PRO A 26 12.44 20.07 -22.67
N ILE A 27 12.50 20.31 -21.36
CA ILE A 27 13.51 21.18 -20.74
C ILE A 27 14.79 20.38 -20.48
N ILE A 28 14.67 19.18 -19.92
CA ILE A 28 15.82 18.32 -19.59
C ILE A 28 16.62 17.93 -20.84
N SER A 29 15.95 17.73 -21.98
CA SER A 29 16.61 17.29 -23.23
C SER A 29 17.60 18.30 -23.80
N VAL A 30 17.43 19.59 -23.49
CA VAL A 30 18.27 20.68 -24.01
C VAL A 30 19.33 21.15 -23.01
N LEU A 31 19.26 20.69 -21.75
CA LEU A 31 20.20 21.10 -20.71
C LEU A 31 21.51 20.31 -20.79
N PRO A 32 22.67 20.98 -20.71
CA PRO A 32 23.95 20.30 -20.61
C PRO A 32 24.16 19.76 -19.19
N TYR A 33 24.37 18.44 -19.08
CA TYR A 33 24.72 17.78 -17.83
C TYR A 33 26.20 17.37 -17.85
N PRO A 34 27.14 18.21 -17.39
CA PRO A 34 28.57 17.97 -17.52
C PRO A 34 29.03 16.70 -16.78
N ASP A 35 28.45 16.42 -15.62
CA ASP A 35 28.83 15.29 -14.76
C ASP A 35 27.94 14.04 -14.95
N CYS A 36 27.03 14.06 -15.94
CA CYS A 36 26.08 12.96 -16.12
C CYS A 36 25.76 12.67 -17.58
N ARG A 37 26.24 11.53 -18.08
CA ARG A 37 26.09 11.10 -19.48
C ARG A 37 24.65 10.77 -19.88
N ASN A 38 23.81 10.32 -18.94
CA ASN A 38 22.46 9.83 -19.23
C ASN A 38 21.32 10.70 -18.65
N CYS A 39 21.63 11.83 -18.03
CA CYS A 39 20.63 12.66 -17.36
C CYS A 39 19.64 13.32 -18.33
N SER A 40 20.09 13.71 -19.53
CA SER A 40 19.24 14.28 -20.58
C SER A 40 18.22 13.27 -21.15
N ALA A 41 18.54 11.97 -21.09
CA ALA A 41 17.69 10.89 -21.56
C ALA A 41 16.78 10.31 -20.47
N GLY A 42 16.93 10.74 -19.21
CA GLY A 42 16.21 10.21 -18.06
C GLY A 42 14.69 10.30 -18.17
N PHE A 43 14.17 11.26 -18.95
CA PHE A 43 12.73 11.44 -19.19
C PHE A 43 12.33 11.24 -20.66
N SER A 44 13.16 10.56 -21.46
CA SER A 44 12.90 10.32 -22.89
C SER A 44 11.68 9.45 -23.20
N GLY A 45 11.21 8.69 -22.21
CA GLY A 45 10.01 7.87 -22.32
C GLY A 45 9.57 7.34 -20.96
N ILE A 46 8.39 6.73 -20.91
CA ILE A 46 7.73 6.33 -19.66
C ILE A 46 8.64 5.38 -18.84
N PHE A 47 9.29 4.41 -19.47
CA PHE A 47 10.17 3.48 -18.78
C PHE A 47 11.40 4.18 -18.18
N ALA A 48 12.10 4.98 -18.99
CA ALA A 48 13.26 5.75 -18.52
C ALA A 48 12.88 6.72 -17.39
N ALA A 49 11.73 7.40 -17.52
CA ALA A 49 11.20 8.29 -16.51
C ALA A 49 10.83 7.53 -15.23
N THR A 50 10.22 6.35 -15.34
CA THR A 50 9.89 5.50 -14.18
C THR A 50 11.14 5.07 -13.44
N VAL A 51 12.19 4.64 -14.15
CA VAL A 51 13.49 4.29 -13.55
C VAL A 51 14.14 5.50 -12.89
N THR A 52 14.11 6.67 -13.54
CA THR A 52 14.66 7.91 -13.01
C THR A 52 13.93 8.37 -11.75
N LEU A 53 12.59 8.31 -11.73
CA LEU A 53 11.79 8.65 -10.56
C LEU A 53 11.98 7.63 -9.43
N PHE A 54 12.14 6.35 -9.75
CA PHE A 54 12.49 5.33 -8.76
C PHE A 54 13.85 5.64 -8.10
N GLN A 55 14.86 5.96 -8.92
CA GLN A 55 16.18 6.34 -8.44
C GLN A 55 16.09 7.60 -7.54
N GLN A 56 15.45 8.66 -8.02
CA GLN A 56 15.34 9.92 -7.27
C GLN A 56 14.51 9.83 -5.98
N MET A 57 13.39 9.12 -5.99
CA MET A 57 12.42 9.15 -4.87
C MET A 57 12.54 7.97 -3.92
N VAL A 58 12.89 6.79 -4.44
CA VAL A 58 12.99 5.56 -3.64
C VAL A 58 14.42 5.30 -3.20
N MET A 59 15.37 5.39 -4.12
CA MET A 59 16.79 5.21 -3.80
C MET A 59 17.42 6.48 -3.20
N GLY A 60 16.85 7.65 -3.48
CA GLY A 60 17.29 8.93 -2.93
C GLY A 60 18.57 9.47 -3.55
N ASP A 61 18.93 9.01 -4.74
CA ASP A 61 20.14 9.40 -5.46
C ASP A 61 19.82 10.16 -6.76
N ALA A 62 20.83 10.76 -7.37
CA ALA A 62 20.73 11.53 -8.63
C ALA A 62 19.75 12.73 -8.65
N TRP A 63 19.04 13.03 -7.54
CA TRP A 63 18.14 14.18 -7.45
C TRP A 63 18.89 15.49 -7.68
N GLY A 64 20.00 15.71 -6.99
CA GLY A 64 20.79 16.94 -7.16
C GLY A 64 21.38 17.10 -8.56
N ALA A 65 21.76 16.00 -9.20
CA ALA A 65 22.37 16.01 -10.53
C ALA A 65 21.38 16.35 -11.66
N ILE A 66 20.10 15.98 -11.50
CA ILE A 66 19.07 16.18 -12.53
C ILE A 66 18.16 17.37 -12.19
N SER A 67 17.68 17.43 -10.96
CA SER A 67 16.67 18.39 -10.51
C SER A 67 17.24 19.79 -10.34
N LEU A 68 18.47 19.96 -9.84
CA LEU A 68 19.03 21.30 -9.62
C LEU A 68 19.26 22.05 -10.93
N PRO A 69 19.92 21.49 -11.97
CA PRO A 69 20.07 22.18 -13.25
C PRO A 69 18.72 22.49 -13.91
N LEU A 70 17.72 21.64 -13.69
CA LEU A 70 16.36 21.85 -14.18
C LEU A 70 15.66 23.03 -13.49
N ILE A 71 15.80 23.12 -12.16
CA ILE A 71 15.25 24.22 -11.36
C ILE A 71 15.96 25.54 -11.68
N GLU A 72 17.27 25.52 -11.88
CA GLU A 72 18.05 26.70 -12.28
C GLU A 72 17.61 27.22 -13.66
N ALA A 73 17.35 26.32 -14.61
CA ALA A 73 16.86 26.68 -15.94
C ALA A 73 15.39 27.12 -15.94
N ALA A 74 14.56 26.46 -15.13
CA ALA A 74 13.12 26.68 -15.10
C ALA A 74 12.60 26.57 -13.66
N PRO A 75 12.61 27.66 -12.86
CA PRO A 75 12.26 27.64 -11.44
C PRO A 75 10.84 27.14 -11.14
N TRP A 76 9.92 27.27 -12.10
CA TRP A 76 8.55 26.76 -11.98
C TRP A 76 8.46 25.23 -11.90
N THR A 77 9.52 24.51 -12.29
CA THR A 77 9.59 23.04 -12.19
C THR A 77 9.76 22.56 -10.74
N PHE A 78 10.26 23.42 -9.84
CA PHE A 78 10.43 23.11 -8.42
C PHE A 78 9.14 22.65 -7.72
N PRO A 79 8.03 23.42 -7.75
CA PRO A 79 6.78 22.98 -7.12
C PRO A 79 6.24 21.68 -7.72
N VAL A 80 6.46 21.46 -9.03
CA VAL A 80 6.07 20.20 -9.69
C VAL A 80 6.85 19.03 -9.09
N LEU A 81 8.18 19.09 -9.09
CA LEU A 81 9.04 18.06 -8.50
C LEU A 81 8.75 17.81 -7.02
N PHE A 82 8.47 18.88 -6.27
CA PHE A 82 8.12 18.79 -4.86
C PHE A 82 6.81 18.03 -4.64
N VAL A 83 5.76 18.33 -5.41
CA VAL A 83 4.48 17.60 -5.33
C VAL A 83 4.65 16.13 -5.73
N MET A 84 5.42 15.84 -6.79
CA MET A 84 5.70 14.44 -7.15
C MET A 84 6.38 13.69 -5.99
N MET A 85 7.41 14.29 -5.39
CA MET A 85 8.16 13.66 -4.30
C MET A 85 7.30 13.47 -3.04
N MET A 86 6.49 14.46 -2.67
CA MET A 86 5.60 14.36 -1.51
C MET A 86 4.53 13.28 -1.71
N THR A 87 3.90 13.25 -2.88
CA THR A 87 2.83 12.28 -3.16
C THR A 87 3.34 10.84 -3.21
N VAL A 88 4.52 10.60 -3.82
CA VAL A 88 5.14 9.26 -3.85
C VAL A 88 5.59 8.83 -2.45
N SER A 89 6.27 9.71 -1.70
CA SER A 89 6.77 9.38 -0.36
C SER A 89 5.65 9.12 0.65
N LEU A 90 4.64 10.00 0.69
CA LEU A 90 3.48 9.84 1.57
C LEU A 90 2.60 8.67 1.11
N GLY A 91 2.43 8.48 -0.21
CA GLY A 91 1.68 7.37 -0.79
C GLY A 91 2.27 6.01 -0.44
N ALA A 92 3.59 5.88 -0.45
CA ALA A 92 4.28 4.66 -0.03
C ALA A 92 4.01 4.31 1.44
N ILE A 93 4.07 5.29 2.33
CA ILE A 93 3.78 5.11 3.76
C ILE A 93 2.31 4.74 3.98
N LEU A 94 1.39 5.45 3.33
CA LEU A 94 -0.04 5.17 3.40
C LEU A 94 -0.38 3.76 2.91
N ALA A 95 0.25 3.30 1.83
CA ALA A 95 0.05 1.94 1.33
C ALA A 95 0.44 0.88 2.37
N VAL A 96 1.54 1.07 3.10
CA VAL A 96 1.95 0.18 4.19
C VAL A 96 0.96 0.26 5.36
N ILE A 97 0.48 1.45 5.73
CA ILE A 97 -0.49 1.62 6.82
C ILE A 97 -1.81 0.91 6.49
N VAL A 98 -2.32 1.09 5.27
CA VAL A 98 -3.56 0.46 4.80
C VAL A 98 -3.43 -1.07 4.82
N GLU A 99 -2.29 -1.61 4.36
CA GLU A 99 -2.01 -3.04 4.42
C GLU A 99 -2.01 -3.56 5.88
N ARG A 100 -1.38 -2.84 6.81
CA ARG A 100 -1.38 -3.22 8.24
C ARG A 100 -2.78 -3.16 8.84
N ALA A 101 -3.58 -2.17 8.46
CA ALA A 101 -4.96 -2.05 8.90
C ALA A 101 -5.84 -3.20 8.35
N ALA A 102 -5.66 -3.59 7.09
CA ALA A 102 -6.35 -4.72 6.48
C ALA A 102 -5.99 -6.04 7.18
N GLN A 103 -4.69 -6.33 7.37
CA GLN A 103 -4.24 -7.52 8.12
C GLN A 103 -4.75 -7.55 9.56
N GLY A 104 -4.87 -6.38 10.21
CA GLY A 104 -5.45 -6.28 11.55
C GLY A 104 -6.92 -6.68 11.59
N ARG A 105 -7.70 -6.29 10.58
CA ARG A 105 -9.12 -6.65 10.45
C ARG A 105 -9.30 -8.15 10.21
N ASP A 106 -8.50 -8.73 9.34
CA ASP A 106 -8.57 -10.17 9.03
C ASP A 106 -8.30 -11.01 10.28
N LYS A 107 -7.27 -10.64 11.06
CA LYS A 107 -6.96 -11.29 12.34
C LYS A 107 -8.06 -11.12 13.39
N ASP A 108 -8.69 -9.95 13.48
CA ASP A 108 -9.80 -9.75 14.43
C ASP A 108 -11.03 -10.57 14.03
N GLN A 109 -11.29 -10.73 12.73
CA GLN A 109 -12.36 -11.57 12.22
C GLN A 109 -12.12 -13.05 12.50
N GLU A 110 -10.92 -13.56 12.24
CA GLU A 110 -10.55 -14.94 12.59
C GLU A 110 -10.70 -15.20 14.10
N ARG A 111 -10.24 -14.26 14.94
CA ARG A 111 -10.38 -14.39 16.39
C ARG A 111 -11.84 -14.44 16.83
N LYS A 112 -12.72 -13.62 16.23
CA LYS A 112 -14.16 -13.62 16.51
C LYS A 112 -14.84 -14.92 16.10
N ILE A 113 -14.46 -15.50 14.96
CA ILE A 113 -14.99 -16.79 14.51
C ILE A 113 -14.59 -17.88 15.51
N LYS A 114 -13.31 -17.94 15.88
CA LYS A 114 -12.80 -18.92 16.84
C LYS A 114 -13.48 -18.81 18.21
N GLN A 115 -13.66 -17.58 18.72
CA GLN A 115 -14.39 -17.35 19.96
C GLN A 115 -15.84 -17.85 19.89
N LYS A 116 -16.55 -17.61 18.78
CA LYS A 116 -17.92 -18.11 18.60
C LYS A 116 -18.00 -19.63 18.55
N GLU A 117 -17.00 -20.31 17.97
CA GLU A 117 -16.95 -21.78 17.97
C GLU A 117 -16.68 -22.34 19.37
N GLU A 118 -15.77 -21.73 20.12
CA GLU A 118 -15.50 -22.08 21.52
C GLU A 118 -16.76 -21.84 22.39
N GLU A 119 -17.47 -20.74 22.17
CA GLU A 119 -18.71 -20.42 22.90
C GLU A 119 -19.85 -21.38 22.52
N ARG A 120 -19.99 -21.75 21.23
CA ARG A 120 -20.95 -22.77 20.79
C ARG A 120 -20.68 -24.14 21.40
N SER A 121 -19.42 -24.56 21.48
CA SER A 121 -19.08 -25.86 22.07
C SER A 121 -19.38 -25.90 23.56
N LYS A 122 -19.09 -24.83 24.31
CA LYS A 122 -19.49 -24.69 25.72
C LYS A 122 -21.00 -24.71 25.89
N ASN A 123 -21.72 -23.90 25.10
CA ASN A 123 -23.18 -23.84 25.18
C ASN A 123 -23.84 -25.20 24.84
N MET A 124 -23.25 -25.99 23.94
CA MET A 124 -23.74 -27.34 23.64
C MET A 124 -23.55 -28.29 24.82
N ILE A 125 -22.41 -28.19 25.54
CA ILE A 125 -22.15 -28.97 26.75
C ILE A 125 -23.13 -28.55 27.86
N ASP A 126 -23.31 -27.26 28.07
CA ASP A 126 -24.22 -26.73 29.10
C ASP A 126 -25.68 -27.12 28.80
N LEU A 127 -26.09 -27.09 27.53
CA LEU A 127 -27.41 -27.56 27.11
C LEU A 127 -27.57 -29.06 27.36
N ALA A 128 -26.55 -29.87 27.05
CA ALA A 128 -26.59 -31.31 27.30
C ALA A 128 -26.71 -31.62 28.80
N VAL A 129 -25.98 -30.89 29.65
CA VAL A 129 -26.08 -31.01 31.11
C VAL A 129 -27.48 -30.59 31.61
N LEU A 130 -28.01 -29.46 31.11
CA LEU A 130 -29.34 -28.99 31.47
C LEU A 130 -30.42 -30.02 31.10
N CYS A 131 -30.35 -30.56 29.87
CA CYS A 131 -31.28 -31.58 29.42
C CYS A 131 -31.18 -32.86 30.28
N ALA A 132 -29.97 -33.32 30.60
CA ALA A 132 -29.76 -34.48 31.47
C ALA A 132 -30.26 -34.26 32.90
N THR A 133 -30.27 -33.01 33.38
CA THR A 133 -30.79 -32.67 34.72
C THR A 133 -32.32 -32.65 34.75
N MET A 134 -32.96 -32.32 33.62
CA MET A 134 -34.42 -32.31 33.47
C MET A 134 -35.02 -33.69 33.14
N ASP A 135 -34.20 -34.61 32.63
CA ASP A 135 -34.61 -35.96 32.23
C ASP A 135 -34.66 -36.91 33.45
N GLU A 136 -35.69 -36.75 34.30
CA GLU A 136 -35.84 -37.53 35.53
C GLU A 136 -35.96 -39.05 35.29
N ASP A 137 -36.46 -39.47 34.12
CA ASP A 137 -36.66 -40.88 33.78
C ASP A 137 -35.51 -41.50 32.96
N ASN A 138 -34.47 -40.72 32.61
CA ASN A 138 -33.35 -41.12 31.75
C ASN A 138 -33.82 -41.73 30.41
N SER A 139 -34.99 -41.34 29.91
CA SER A 139 -35.51 -41.83 28.63
C SER A 139 -34.71 -41.29 27.45
N GLY A 140 -33.91 -40.24 27.65
CA GLY A 140 -33.21 -39.51 26.59
C GLY A 140 -34.13 -38.58 25.80
N SER A 141 -35.36 -38.36 26.28
CA SER A 141 -36.36 -37.51 25.63
C SER A 141 -37.07 -36.61 26.64
N LEU A 142 -37.15 -35.31 26.34
CA LEU A 142 -37.87 -34.35 27.16
C LEU A 142 -39.24 -34.07 26.55
N SER A 143 -40.31 -34.37 27.28
CA SER A 143 -41.68 -34.01 26.91
C SER A 143 -42.11 -32.71 27.58
N LEU A 144 -42.76 -31.82 26.82
CA LEU A 144 -43.46 -30.67 27.42
C LEU A 144 -44.75 -31.17 28.08
N VAL A 145 -44.89 -30.92 29.37
CA VAL A 145 -46.17 -31.03 30.07
C VAL A 145 -46.79 -29.64 30.05
N GLU A 146 -47.98 -29.54 29.46
CA GLU A 146 -48.79 -28.32 29.42
C GLU A 146 -49.41 -28.03 30.79
#